data_AF-A0A2E7QIF4-F1
#
_entry.id   AF-A0A2E7QIF4-F1
#
_cell.length_a   1.000
_cell.length_b   1.000
_cell.length_c   1.000
_cell.angle_alpha   90.00
_cell.angle_beta   90.00
_cell.angle_gamma   90.00
#
_symmetry.space_group_name_H-M   'P 1'
#
loop_
_entity.id
_entity.type
_entity.pdbx_description
1 polymer ?
#
loop_
_entity_poly.entity_id
_entity_poly.type
_entity_poly.pdbx_seq_one_letter_code
_entity_poly.pdbx_strand_id
1 'polypeptide(L)'
;MAYTGSGGPTIIYYDDPVNMSNPIRVDLPVANKGKREDTYSDETDRFENIDGKYISGPPRWRFTAKYNFASVTGGHIDKLMDIYNRSNFVKLIPHIDFPMICYDCLIDSVAIIPQDGYIMKDEIEMELTSVNYIYTRPSIDNLIGCMFAYRIGVRVDE
;
A
#
# COMPACT_ATOMS: atom_id res chain seq x y z
N MET A 1 -0.66 -18.53 -2.18
CA MET A 1 -1.30 -17.71 -3.24
C MET A 1 -1.50 -16.32 -2.66
N ALA A 2 -1.02 -15.26 -3.32
CA ALA A 2 -1.19 -13.89 -2.85
C ALA A 2 -2.67 -13.51 -2.99
N TYR A 3 -3.23 -12.89 -1.97
CA TYR A 3 -4.62 -12.45 -2.01
C TYR A 3 -4.76 -11.16 -2.80
N THR A 4 -5.75 -11.13 -3.68
CA THR A 4 -6.16 -9.96 -4.46
C THR A 4 -7.49 -9.47 -3.91
N GLY A 5 -7.47 -8.65 -2.85
CA GLY A 5 -8.69 -8.12 -2.24
C GLY A 5 -9.55 -7.30 -3.18
N SER A 6 -10.83 -7.13 -2.81
CA SER A 6 -11.83 -6.40 -3.61
C SER A 6 -11.79 -4.89 -3.41
N GLY A 7 -11.40 -4.42 -2.23
CA GLY A 7 -11.36 -3.02 -1.86
C GLY A 7 -10.22 -2.23 -2.51
N GLY A 8 -10.49 -0.96 -2.80
CA GLY A 8 -9.49 0.00 -3.26
C GLY A 8 -8.41 0.28 -2.19
N PRO A 9 -7.26 0.83 -2.60
CA PRO A 9 -6.25 1.27 -1.64
C PRO A 9 -6.71 2.55 -0.94
N THR A 10 -6.26 2.73 0.29
CA THR A 10 -6.44 3.97 1.05
C THR A 10 -5.08 4.53 1.40
N ILE A 11 -4.91 5.84 1.21
CA ILE A 11 -3.73 6.58 1.65
C ILE A 11 -4.09 7.36 2.90
N ILE A 12 -3.23 7.27 3.91
CA ILE A 12 -3.27 8.10 5.10
C ILE A 12 -1.99 8.94 5.11
N TYR A 13 -2.13 10.25 5.17
CA TYR A 13 -0.99 11.17 5.23
C TYR A 13 -1.24 12.27 6.25
N TYR A 14 -0.19 13.00 6.62
CA TYR A 14 -0.27 14.13 7.53
C TYR A 14 0.06 15.40 6.74
N ASP A 15 -0.80 16.41 6.80
CA ASP A 15 -0.59 17.69 6.11
C ASP A 15 0.61 18.45 6.68
N ASP A 16 0.88 18.26 7.97
CA ASP A 16 2.09 18.74 8.64
C ASP A 16 2.95 17.54 9.09
N PRO A 17 4.15 17.33 8.51
CA PRO A 17 5.04 16.23 8.90
C PRO A 17 5.63 16.41 10.30
N VAL A 18 5.57 17.61 10.88
CA VAL A 18 6.02 17.91 12.25
C VAL A 18 4.87 17.70 13.25
N ASN A 19 3.64 18.03 12.85
CA ASN A 19 2.46 17.95 13.69
C ASN A 19 1.49 16.86 13.20
N MET A 20 1.81 15.61 13.52
CA MET A 20 1.07 14.40 13.11
C MET A 20 -0.27 14.20 13.84
N SER A 21 -0.91 15.27 14.31
CA SER A 21 -2.11 15.20 15.16
C SER A 21 -3.40 14.94 14.39
N ASN A 22 -3.44 15.24 13.09
CA ASN A 22 -4.63 15.06 12.25
C ASN A 22 -4.30 14.32 10.94
N PRO A 23 -4.41 12.98 10.90
CA PRO A 23 -4.23 12.22 9.68
C PRO A 23 -5.39 12.49 8.69
N ILE A 24 -5.03 12.80 7.44
CA ILE A 24 -5.98 12.91 6.33
C ILE A 24 -6.06 11.55 5.64
N ARG A 25 -7.29 11.04 5.51
CA ARG A 25 -7.60 9.79 4.82
C ARG A 25 -8.12 10.07 3.41
N VAL A 26 -7.52 9.40 2.42
CA VAL A 26 -7.91 9.44 1.02
C VAL A 26 -8.18 8.02 0.56
N ASP A 27 -9.46 7.66 0.44
CA ASP A 27 -9.88 6.39 -0.13
C ASP A 27 -9.84 6.51 -1.65
N LEU A 28 -8.99 5.71 -2.30
CA LEU A 28 -8.85 5.71 -3.75
C LEU A 28 -9.80 4.69 -4.38
N PRO A 29 -10.22 4.92 -5.64
CA PRO A 29 -11.00 3.94 -6.37
C PRO A 29 -10.25 2.61 -6.51
N VAL A 30 -10.97 1.54 -6.82
CA VAL A 30 -10.34 0.26 -7.16
C VAL A 30 -9.53 0.46 -8.46
N ALA A 31 -8.31 -0.06 -8.48
CA ALA A 31 -7.50 -0.07 -9.69
C ALA A 31 -8.21 -0.84 -10.81
N ASN A 32 -7.89 -0.50 -12.06
CA ASN A 32 -8.34 -1.23 -13.23
C ASN A 32 -8.06 -2.72 -13.10
N LYS A 33 -8.95 -3.55 -13.65
CA LYS A 33 -8.81 -5.01 -13.57
C LYS A 33 -7.45 -5.44 -14.13
N GLY A 34 -6.64 -6.08 -13.29
CA GLY A 34 -5.29 -6.53 -13.65
C GLY A 34 -4.23 -5.42 -13.73
N LYS A 35 -4.55 -4.20 -13.28
CA LYS A 35 -3.65 -3.03 -13.21
C LYS A 35 -3.29 -2.66 -11.77
N ARG A 36 -3.33 -3.67 -10.91
CA ARG A 36 -2.86 -3.62 -9.54
C ARG A 36 -1.78 -4.68 -9.40
N GLU A 37 -0.60 -4.24 -9.03
CA GLU A 37 0.56 -5.09 -8.83
C GLU A 37 1.14 -4.81 -7.45
N ASP A 38 0.97 -5.76 -6.52
CA ASP A 38 1.59 -5.70 -5.20
C ASP A 38 2.71 -6.74 -5.17
N THR A 39 3.95 -6.29 -5.02
CA THR A 39 5.14 -7.15 -5.02
C THR A 39 5.82 -7.16 -3.65
N TYR A 40 6.35 -8.31 -3.28
CA TYR A 40 7.00 -8.57 -2.01
C TYR A 40 8.36 -9.23 -2.29
N SER A 41 9.43 -8.42 -2.37
CA SER A 41 10.80 -8.94 -2.52
C SER A 41 11.28 -9.55 -1.21
N ASP A 42 11.80 -10.77 -1.24
CA ASP A 42 12.39 -11.42 -0.06
C ASP A 42 13.76 -10.80 0.23
N GLU A 43 13.87 -10.13 1.36
CA GLU A 43 15.09 -9.48 1.81
C GLU A 43 15.67 -10.19 3.04
N THR A 44 15.18 -11.39 3.36
CA THR A 44 15.56 -12.14 4.56
C THR A 44 17.05 -12.49 4.56
N ASP A 45 17.76 -12.06 5.60
CA ASP A 45 19.16 -12.44 5.79
C ASP A 45 19.28 -13.95 5.99
N ARG A 46 20.33 -14.52 5.41
CA ARG A 46 20.68 -15.93 5.56
C ARG A 46 22.09 -16.02 6.11
N PHE A 47 22.26 -16.81 7.16
CA PHE A 47 23.54 -16.97 7.85
C PHE A 47 23.91 -18.44 7.92
N GLU A 48 25.20 -18.74 7.82
CA GLU A 48 25.71 -20.08 8.07
C GLU A 48 25.96 -20.24 9.57
N ASN A 49 25.38 -21.28 10.16
CA ASN A 49 25.59 -21.59 11.57
C ASN A 49 26.94 -22.31 11.78
N ILE A 50 27.31 -22.53 13.05
CA ILE A 50 28.55 -23.23 13.41
C ILE A 50 28.64 -24.68 12.87
N ASP A 51 27.51 -25.28 12.47
CA ASP A 51 27.43 -26.62 11.90
C ASP A 51 27.48 -26.62 10.36
N GLY A 52 27.72 -25.46 9.73
CA GLY A 52 27.74 -25.31 8.26
C GLY A 52 26.35 -25.34 7.61
N LYS A 53 25.27 -25.14 8.39
CA LYS A 53 23.89 -25.10 7.89
C LYS A 53 23.44 -23.66 7.71
N TYR A 54 22.86 -23.37 6.55
CA TYR A 54 22.20 -22.09 6.29
C TYR A 54 20.89 -22.01 7.07
N ILE A 55 20.79 -21.00 7.93
CA ILE A 55 19.59 -20.63 8.65
C ILE A 55 19.08 -19.27 8.13
N SER A 56 17.77 -19.15 8.00
CA SER A 56 17.13 -17.87 7.68
C SER A 56 16.86 -17.10 8.96
N GLY A 57 17.16 -15.80 8.95
CA GLY A 57 16.71 -14.88 9.97
C GLY A 57 15.18 -14.68 9.95
N PRO A 58 14.67 -13.75 10.78
CA PRO A 58 13.26 -13.35 10.72
C PRO A 58 12.88 -12.91 9.30
N PRO A 59 11.73 -13.36 8.78
CA PRO A 59 11.37 -13.06 7.41
C PRO A 59 11.07 -11.57 7.28
N ARG A 60 11.67 -10.93 6.29
CA ARG A 60 11.47 -9.51 6.00
C ARG A 60 11.37 -9.30 4.49
N TRP A 61 10.49 -8.39 4.11
CA TRP A 61 10.22 -8.12 2.70
C TRP A 61 10.31 -6.63 2.40
N ARG A 62 10.68 -6.30 1.16
CA ARG A 62 10.43 -4.98 0.58
C ARG A 62 9.11 -5.04 -0.18
N PHE A 63 8.15 -4.21 0.24
CA PHE A 63 6.89 -4.03 -0.47
C PHE A 63 7.02 -2.94 -1.52
N THR A 64 6.54 -3.23 -2.73
CA THR A 64 6.31 -2.26 -3.79
C THR A 64 4.90 -2.46 -4.37
N ALA A 65 4.26 -1.35 -4.74
CA ALA A 65 2.94 -1.36 -5.33
C ALA A 65 2.90 -0.47 -6.56
N LYS A 66 2.20 -0.94 -7.59
CA LYS A 66 1.83 -0.17 -8.77
C LYS A 66 0.33 -0.26 -8.97
N TYR A 67 -0.33 0.90 -9.02
CA TYR A 67 -1.76 1.00 -9.23
C TYR A 67 -2.04 1.89 -10.44
N ASN A 68 -2.92 1.43 -11.32
CA ASN A 68 -3.51 2.26 -12.36
C ASN A 68 -5.04 2.25 -12.23
N PHE A 69 -5.62 3.44 -12.12
CA PHE A 69 -7.03 3.67 -11.82
C PHE A 69 -7.74 4.24 -13.04
N ALA A 70 -8.86 3.65 -13.50
CA ALA A 70 -9.79 4.33 -14.42
C ALA A 70 -10.83 5.12 -13.61
N SER A 71 -11.09 6.36 -14.03
CA SER A 71 -12.09 7.26 -13.45
C SER A 71 -11.74 7.77 -12.05
N VAL A 72 -10.61 8.46 -11.95
CA VAL A 72 -10.24 9.20 -10.75
C VAL A 72 -10.88 10.59 -10.81
N THR A 73 -11.73 10.92 -9.82
CA THR A 73 -12.32 12.27 -9.76
C THR A 73 -11.23 13.34 -9.68
N GLY A 74 -11.46 14.53 -10.25
CA GLY A 74 -10.48 15.64 -10.19
C GLY A 74 -9.96 15.92 -8.78
N GLY A 75 -10.82 15.81 -7.76
CA GLY A 75 -10.41 15.98 -6.36
C GLY A 75 -9.48 14.90 -5.82
N HIS A 76 -9.52 13.68 -6.34
CA HIS A 76 -8.52 12.65 -6.02
C HIS A 76 -7.18 12.95 -6.69
N ILE A 77 -7.20 13.44 -7.93
CA ILE A 77 -5.99 13.86 -8.65
C ILE A 77 -5.28 14.97 -7.88
N ASP A 78 -6.03 16.02 -7.53
CA ASP A 78 -5.50 17.18 -6.81
C ASP A 78 -4.88 16.74 -5.47
N LYS A 79 -5.56 15.86 -4.72
CA LYS A 79 -5.03 15.31 -3.47
C LYS A 79 -3.77 14.47 -3.68
N LEU A 80 -3.75 13.55 -4.65
CA LEU A 80 -2.59 12.71 -4.92
C LEU A 80 -1.37 13.53 -5.34
N MET A 81 -1.58 14.53 -6.19
CA MET A 81 -0.52 15.45 -6.63
C MET A 81 -0.04 16.34 -5.48
N ASP A 82 -0.95 16.81 -4.62
CA ASP A 82 -0.58 17.62 -3.45
C ASP A 82 0.24 16.80 -2.45
N ILE A 83 -0.19 15.55 -2.16
CA ILE A 83 0.58 14.60 -1.34
C ILE A 83 1.96 14.39 -1.96
N TYR A 84 2.03 13.99 -3.23
CA TYR A 84 3.31 13.72 -3.90
C TYR A 84 4.28 14.92 -3.85
N ASN A 85 3.77 16.14 -4.01
CA ASN A 85 4.59 17.36 -4.01
C ASN A 85 4.99 17.84 -2.61
N ARG A 86 4.18 17.61 -1.58
CA ARG A 86 4.42 18.10 -0.21
C ARG A 86 5.09 17.07 0.69
N SER A 87 4.60 15.84 0.63
CA SER A 87 5.03 14.71 1.45
C SER A 87 4.85 13.43 0.65
N ASN A 88 5.93 12.98 0.01
CA ASN A 88 5.94 11.67 -0.63
C ASN A 88 5.79 10.53 0.39
N PHE A 89 5.96 10.77 1.70
CA PHE A 89 5.73 9.77 2.74
C PHE A 89 4.26 9.65 3.11
N VAL A 90 3.75 8.41 3.07
CA VAL A 90 2.36 8.07 3.36
C VAL A 90 2.24 6.71 4.06
N LYS A 91 1.16 6.51 4.80
CA LYS A 91 0.73 5.19 5.22
C LYS A 91 -0.28 4.64 4.21
N LEU A 92 0.11 3.57 3.53
CA LEU A 92 -0.73 2.87 2.57
C LEU A 92 -1.47 1.72 3.25
N ILE A 93 -2.79 1.68 3.08
CA ILE A 93 -3.61 0.50 3.31
C ILE A 93 -3.92 -0.09 1.93
N PRO A 94 -3.29 -1.19 1.51
CA PRO A 94 -3.46 -1.72 0.16
C PRO A 94 -4.90 -2.19 -0.09
N HIS A 95 -5.59 -2.71 0.93
CA HIS A 95 -6.97 -3.17 0.83
C HIS A 95 -7.80 -2.54 1.94
N ILE A 96 -8.72 -1.65 1.60
CA ILE A 96 -9.59 -0.99 2.59
C ILE A 96 -10.42 -1.99 3.42
N ASP A 97 -10.72 -3.16 2.87
CA ASP A 97 -11.40 -4.26 3.56
C ASP A 97 -10.58 -4.86 4.72
N PHE A 98 -9.26 -4.61 4.73
CA PHE A 98 -8.31 -5.13 5.72
C PHE A 98 -7.38 -4.00 6.20
N PRO A 99 -7.91 -3.00 6.94
CA PRO A 99 -7.14 -1.82 7.36
C PRO A 99 -5.98 -2.15 8.30
N MET A 100 -5.99 -3.36 8.88
CA MET A 100 -4.92 -3.90 9.73
C MET A 100 -3.61 -4.11 8.94
N ILE A 101 -3.71 -4.31 7.62
CA ILE A 101 -2.56 -4.37 6.73
C ILE A 101 -2.29 -2.96 6.24
N CYS A 102 -1.30 -2.31 6.86
CA CYS A 102 -0.83 -1.01 6.48
C CYS A 102 0.69 -0.97 6.43
N TYR A 103 1.23 -0.20 5.49
CA TYR A 103 2.67 -0.04 5.29
C TYR A 103 3.00 1.44 5.22
N ASP A 104 4.12 1.82 5.85
CA ASP A 104 4.70 3.13 5.67
C ASP A 104 5.47 3.13 4.34
N CYS A 105 5.06 3.96 3.40
CA CYS A 105 5.51 3.97 2.01
C CYS A 105 5.95 5.37 1.59
N LEU A 106 6.83 5.42 0.59
CA LEU A 106 7.07 6.58 -0.25
C LEU A 106 6.27 6.41 -1.53
N ILE A 107 5.68 7.49 -2.01
CA ILE A 107 5.14 7.59 -3.37
C ILE A 107 6.33 7.91 -4.28
N ASP A 108 6.73 6.93 -5.08
CA ASP A 108 7.87 7.05 -5.99
C ASP A 108 7.49 7.85 -7.25
N SER A 109 6.27 7.66 -7.74
CA SER A 109 5.76 8.38 -8.90
C SER A 109 4.24 8.49 -8.88
N VAL A 110 3.72 9.60 -9.44
CA VAL A 110 2.32 9.79 -9.81
C VAL A 110 2.30 10.33 -11.23
N ALA A 111 1.65 9.61 -12.15
CA ALA A 111 1.58 9.98 -13.56
C ALA A 111 0.14 9.91 -14.06
N ILE A 112 -0.27 10.92 -14.83
CA ILE A 112 -1.53 10.87 -15.59
C ILE A 112 -1.20 10.21 -16.93
N ILE A 113 -1.87 9.09 -17.24
CA ILE A 113 -1.62 8.33 -18.47
C ILE A 113 -2.48 8.92 -19.58
N PRO A 114 -1.87 9.38 -20.69
CA PRO A 114 -2.62 9.80 -21.87
C PRO A 114 -3.15 8.56 -22.60
N GLN A 115 -4.41 8.60 -23.00
CA GLN A 115 -5.05 7.57 -23.83
C GLN A 115 -5.14 8.10 -25.26
N ASP A 116 -4.59 7.36 -26.23
CA ASP A 116 -4.59 7.72 -27.66
C ASP A 116 -4.08 9.13 -27.99
N GLY A 117 -3.08 9.62 -27.23
CA GLY A 117 -2.48 10.94 -27.44
C GLY A 117 -3.26 12.12 -26.84
N TYR A 118 -4.38 11.85 -26.15
CA TYR A 118 -5.12 12.84 -25.40
C TYR A 118 -4.93 12.64 -23.89
N ILE A 119 -4.76 13.74 -23.16
CA ILE A 119 -4.80 13.72 -21.68
C ILE A 119 -6.27 13.54 -21.30
N MET A 120 -6.71 12.29 -21.12
CA MET A 120 -8.00 12.02 -20.51
C MET A 120 -7.87 12.21 -19.00
N LYS A 121 -8.91 12.76 -18.37
CA LYS A 121 -8.93 13.03 -16.93
C LYS A 121 -8.84 11.78 -16.05
N ASP A 122 -8.84 10.60 -16.67
CA ASP A 122 -9.43 9.43 -16.03
C ASP A 122 -8.44 8.29 -15.82
N GLU A 123 -7.15 8.41 -16.14
CA GLU A 123 -6.17 7.37 -15.83
C GLU A 123 -4.96 7.91 -15.07
N ILE A 124 -4.83 7.51 -13.80
CA ILE A 124 -3.66 7.80 -12.97
C ILE A 124 -2.94 6.50 -12.67
N GLU A 125 -1.63 6.53 -12.84
CA GLU A 125 -0.70 5.56 -12.35
C GLU A 125 0.04 6.10 -11.13
N MET A 126 0.17 5.25 -10.11
CA MET A 126 0.89 5.56 -8.89
C MET A 126 1.76 4.37 -8.51
N GLU A 127 3.01 4.66 -8.16
CA GLU A 127 3.98 3.68 -7.67
C GLU A 127 4.38 4.03 -6.24
N LEU A 128 4.42 3.02 -5.37
CA LEU A 128 4.83 3.17 -3.98
C LEU A 128 5.84 2.11 -3.56
N THR A 129 6.76 2.50 -2.69
CA THR A 129 7.73 1.59 -2.06
C THR A 129 7.71 1.75 -0.55
N SER A 130 7.65 0.64 0.18
CA SER A 130 7.75 0.66 1.65
C SER A 130 9.07 1.28 2.12
N VAL A 131 9.02 2.14 3.14
CA VAL A 131 10.21 2.77 3.74
C VAL A 131 11.02 1.77 4.55
N ASN A 132 10.34 1.07 5.45
CA ASN A 132 10.94 0.01 6.26
C ASN A 132 10.65 -1.35 5.64
N TYR A 133 11.51 -2.33 5.95
CA TYR A 133 11.16 -3.72 5.66
C TYR A 133 9.87 -4.07 6.41
N ILE A 134 8.98 -4.77 5.72
CA ILE A 134 7.74 -5.28 6.29
C ILE A 134 7.96 -6.72 6.75
N TYR A 135 7.29 -7.09 7.84
CA TYR A 135 7.40 -8.43 8.45
C TYR A 135 6.13 -9.25 8.27
N THR A 136 5.14 -8.69 7.58
CA THR A 136 3.85 -9.32 7.35
C THR A 136 3.43 -9.05 5.92
N ARG A 137 3.10 -10.11 5.19
CA ARG A 137 2.50 -10.04 3.85
C ARG A 137 1.07 -10.57 3.88
N PRO A 138 0.17 -10.11 2.99
CA PRO A 138 -1.18 -10.64 2.89
C PRO A 138 -1.10 -12.06 2.34
N SER A 139 -1.37 -13.04 3.19
CA SER A 139 -1.63 -14.42 2.80
C SER A 139 -3.11 -14.71 2.99
N ILE A 140 -3.64 -15.70 2.25
CA ILE A 140 -5.03 -16.15 2.41
C ILE A 140 -5.33 -16.45 3.88
N ASP A 141 -4.42 -17.16 4.57
CA ASP A 141 -4.59 -17.53 5.98
C ASP A 141 -4.58 -16.32 6.91
N ASN A 142 -3.66 -15.37 6.71
CA ASN A 142 -3.58 -14.15 7.53
C ASN A 142 -4.81 -13.28 7.33
N LEU A 143 -5.33 -13.21 6.11
CA LEU A 143 -6.49 -12.39 5.78
C LEU A 143 -7.79 -13.01 6.27
N ILE A 144 -7.94 -14.33 6.21
CA ILE A 144 -9.03 -15.04 6.89
C ILE A 144 -8.99 -14.73 8.39
N GLY A 145 -7.80 -14.78 9.00
CA GLY A 145 -7.59 -14.37 10.39
C GLY A 145 -8.02 -12.93 10.67
N CYS A 146 -7.59 -11.97 9.85
CA CYS A 146 -8.00 -10.56 9.96
C CYS A 146 -9.53 -10.40 9.81
N MET A 147 -10.15 -11.12 8.89
CA MET A 147 -11.60 -11.09 8.67
C MET A 147 -12.36 -11.60 9.89
N PHE A 148 -11.86 -12.67 10.53
CA PHE A 148 -12.43 -13.18 11.77
C PHE A 148 -12.22 -12.21 12.93
N ALA A 149 -11.03 -11.64 13.08
CA ALA A 149 -10.75 -10.65 14.12
C ALA A 149 -11.65 -9.40 13.99
N TYR A 150 -11.85 -8.91 12.77
CA TYR A 150 -12.74 -7.78 12.48
C TYR A 150 -14.21 -8.10 12.77
N ARG A 151 -14.69 -9.30 12.41
CA ARG A 151 -16.07 -9.74 12.68
C ARG A 151 -16.36 -10.06 14.14
N ILE A 152 -15.35 -10.47 14.91
CA ILE A 152 -15.49 -10.82 16.34
C ILE A 152 -15.49 -9.55 17.22
N GLY A 153 -15.21 -8.36 16.64
CA GLY A 153 -15.41 -7.11 17.36
C GLY A 153 -14.43 -6.92 18.50
N VAL A 154 -13.13 -7.12 18.24
CA VAL A 154 -12.14 -6.42 19.07
C VAL A 154 -12.15 -4.98 18.61
N ARG A 155 -13.05 -4.17 19.17
CA ARG A 155 -12.79 -2.73 19.31
C ARG A 155 -11.47 -2.65 20.07
N VAL A 156 -10.40 -2.33 19.37
CA VAL A 156 -9.25 -1.75 20.04
C VAL A 156 -9.74 -0.34 20.33
N ASP A 157 -10.14 -0.13 21.58
CA ASP A 157 -10.64 1.16 22.05
C ASP A 157 -9.61 2.26 21.75
N GLU A 158 -10.18 3.46 21.54
CA GLU A 158 -9.57 4.74 21.16
C GLU A 158 -8.28 5.12 21.91
#